data_AF-A0A7S2JC74-F1
#
_entry.id   AF-A0A7S2JC74-F1
#
_cell.length_a   1.000
_cell.length_b   1.000
_cell.length_c   1.000
_cell.angle_alpha   90.00
_cell.angle_beta   90.00
_cell.angle_gamma   90.00
#
_symmetry.space_group_name_H-M   'P 1'
#
loop_
_entity.id
_entity.type
_entity.pdbx_description
1 polymer ?
#
loop_
_entity_poly.entity_id
_entity_poly.type
_entity_poly.pdbx_seq_one_letter_code
_entity_poly.pdbx_strand_id
1 'polypeptide(L)'
;GDPTGWEYTPEVYKKPEAYGDSFPDHICLPDSWSNAAIGGDGTVYVGHMSGRIFALRDADGDGRLSASKGEVSSYFGQRCYQGSPGLAPGMLVATPCDGVHVFHG
;
A
#
# COMPACT_ATOMS: atom_id res chain seq x y z
N GLY A 1 -5.19 26.74 -4.79
CA GLY A 1 -5.23 25.44 -5.46
C GLY A 1 -4.80 24.40 -4.46
N ASP A 2 -5.25 23.17 -4.65
CA ASP A 2 -4.72 22.03 -3.89
C ASP A 2 -3.18 21.97 -4.10
N PRO A 3 -2.35 21.99 -3.04
CA PRO A 3 -0.91 21.89 -3.19
C PRO A 3 -0.46 20.49 -3.63
N THR A 4 -1.33 19.49 -3.55
CA THR A 4 -1.04 18.11 -3.95
C THR A 4 -1.42 17.88 -5.41
N GLY A 5 -0.64 17.06 -6.14
CA GLY A 5 -0.93 16.72 -7.54
C GLY A 5 -2.13 15.78 -7.67
N TRP A 6 -2.17 14.74 -6.83
CA TRP A 6 -3.26 13.78 -6.67
C TRP A 6 -3.23 13.21 -5.24
N GLU A 7 -4.35 12.67 -4.79
CA GLU A 7 -4.49 11.98 -3.52
C GLU A 7 -5.20 10.63 -3.67
N TYR A 8 -4.97 9.72 -2.72
CA TYR A 8 -5.65 8.44 -2.66
C TYR A 8 -6.12 8.14 -1.24
N THR A 9 -7.39 7.79 -1.10
CA THR A 9 -7.95 7.23 0.14
C THR A 9 -8.70 5.94 -0.21
N PRO A 10 -8.31 4.78 0.34
CA PRO A 10 -9.01 3.53 0.13
C PRO A 10 -10.35 3.55 0.88
N GLU A 11 -11.15 2.50 0.71
CA GLU A 11 -12.35 2.32 1.52
C GLU A 11 -12.03 2.38 3.03
N VAL A 12 -12.92 3.03 3.78
CA VAL A 12 -12.75 3.22 5.23
C VAL A 12 -12.61 1.86 5.92
N TYR A 13 -11.45 1.62 6.51
CA TYR A 13 -11.21 0.45 7.33
C TYR A 13 -11.75 0.68 8.74
N LYS A 14 -12.72 -0.14 9.16
CA LYS A 14 -13.57 0.12 10.35
C LYS A 14 -13.13 -0.60 11.62
N LYS A 15 -12.12 -1.46 11.56
CA LYS A 15 -11.64 -2.19 12.74
C LYS A 15 -10.58 -1.36 13.45
N PRO A 16 -10.53 -1.37 14.80
CA PRO A 16 -9.51 -0.68 15.55
C PRO A 16 -8.11 -1.29 15.38
N GLU A 17 -8.04 -2.59 15.08
CA GLU A 17 -6.80 -3.32 14.84
C GLU A 17 -6.54 -3.52 13.35
N ALA A 18 -5.25 -3.58 12.98
CA ALA A 18 -4.84 -3.95 11.64
C ALA A 18 -5.44 -5.30 11.21
N TYR A 19 -5.63 -5.47 9.90
CA TYR A 19 -6.23 -6.68 9.37
C TYR A 19 -5.34 -7.87 9.72
N GLY A 20 -5.97 -8.90 10.29
CA GLY A 20 -5.29 -10.12 10.70
C GLY A 20 -4.63 -10.04 12.07
N ASP A 21 -4.67 -8.91 12.79
CA ASP A 21 -4.20 -8.86 14.18
C ASP A 21 -5.08 -9.71 15.10
N SER A 22 -4.44 -10.35 16.08
CA SER A 22 -5.09 -11.15 17.12
C SER A 22 -4.39 -10.91 18.45
N PHE A 23 -4.99 -10.09 19.31
CA PHE A 23 -4.46 -9.86 20.66
C PHE A 23 -4.71 -11.09 21.57
N PRO A 24 -3.73 -11.54 22.39
CA PRO A 24 -2.36 -11.03 22.55
C PRO A 24 -1.32 -11.72 21.64
N ASP A 25 -1.74 -12.72 20.87
CA ASP A 25 -0.84 -13.70 20.25
C ASP A 25 -0.03 -13.15 19.06
N HIS A 26 -0.57 -12.14 18.34
CA HIS A 26 0.12 -11.50 17.23
C HIS A 26 -0.45 -10.10 16.98
N ILE A 27 0.32 -9.08 17.38
CA ILE A 27 -0.07 -7.67 17.31
C ILE A 27 0.91 -6.89 16.43
N CYS A 28 0.38 -6.23 15.42
CA CYS A 28 1.12 -5.25 14.62
C CYS A 28 1.02 -3.85 15.21
N LEU A 29 0.01 -3.57 16.04
CA LEU A 29 -0.43 -2.23 16.47
C LEU A 29 -0.96 -1.41 15.27
N PRO A 30 -1.80 -0.38 15.50
CA PRO A 30 -2.36 0.39 14.40
C PRO A 30 -1.26 1.18 13.69
N ASP A 31 -0.97 0.80 12.45
CA ASP A 31 -0.22 1.60 11.49
C ASP A 31 -1.10 1.81 10.27
N SER A 32 -1.69 3.00 10.14
CA SER A 32 -2.66 3.28 9.07
C SER A 32 -2.05 3.05 7.70
N TRP A 33 -0.81 3.49 7.50
CA TRP A 33 -0.07 3.34 6.24
C TRP A 33 1.41 3.12 6.52
N SER A 34 2.03 2.20 5.80
CA SER A 34 3.48 2.10 5.77
C SER A 34 4.09 3.36 5.14
N ASN A 35 5.40 3.52 5.29
CA ASN A 35 6.15 4.41 4.42
C ASN A 35 6.01 3.96 2.95
N ALA A 36 5.96 4.91 2.03
CA ALA A 36 5.84 4.63 0.60
C ALA A 36 7.22 4.47 -0.07
N ALA A 37 7.23 3.77 -1.20
CA ALA A 37 8.31 3.77 -2.18
C ALA A 37 7.78 4.22 -3.54
N ILE A 38 8.61 4.89 -4.34
CA ILE A 38 8.22 5.35 -5.68
C ILE A 38 9.17 4.81 -6.74
N GLY A 39 8.60 4.22 -7.79
CA GLY A 39 9.33 3.74 -8.97
C GLY A 39 9.76 4.88 -9.89
N GLY A 40 10.74 4.62 -10.75
CA GLY A 40 11.20 5.60 -11.74
C GLY A 40 10.14 5.95 -12.80
N ASP A 41 9.07 5.15 -12.89
CA ASP A 41 7.91 5.37 -13.74
C ASP A 41 6.81 6.22 -13.07
N GLY A 42 7.02 6.61 -11.81
CA GLY A 42 6.07 7.40 -11.02
C GLY A 42 5.04 6.57 -10.24
N THR A 43 5.11 5.23 -10.27
CA THR A 43 4.22 4.38 -9.48
C THR A 43 4.61 4.41 -8.00
N VAL A 44 3.66 4.76 -7.13
CA VAL A 44 3.82 4.77 -5.67
C VAL A 44 3.32 3.45 -5.09
N TYR A 45 4.18 2.78 -4.34
CA TYR A 45 3.89 1.55 -3.61
C TYR A 45 3.79 1.82 -2.12
N VAL A 46 2.68 1.44 -1.50
CA VAL A 46 2.44 1.71 -0.07
C VAL A 46 1.50 0.68 0.53
N GLY A 47 1.83 0.20 1.73
CA GLY A 47 1.03 -0.73 2.49
C GLY A 47 0.03 -0.02 3.41
N HIS A 48 -1.07 -0.70 3.75
CA HIS A 48 -2.15 -0.14 4.56
C HIS A 48 -2.61 -1.14 5.64
N MET A 49 -3.17 -0.63 6.74
CA MET A 49 -3.71 -1.44 7.84
C MET A 49 -4.79 -2.45 7.41
N SER A 50 -5.44 -2.28 6.26
CA SER A 50 -6.41 -3.26 5.73
C SER A 50 -5.79 -4.57 5.24
N GLY A 51 -4.48 -4.74 5.38
CA GLY A 51 -3.74 -5.91 4.89
C GLY A 51 -3.49 -5.88 3.39
N ARG A 52 -3.55 -4.68 2.78
CA ARG A 52 -3.31 -4.46 1.36
C ARG A 52 -2.03 -3.68 1.14
N ILE A 53 -1.31 -4.02 0.09
CA ILE A 53 -0.32 -3.15 -0.54
C ILE A 53 -0.92 -2.60 -1.82
N PHE A 54 -0.78 -1.29 -2.03
CA PHE A 54 -1.29 -0.56 -3.17
C PHE A 54 -0.14 -0.19 -4.10
N ALA A 55 -0.42 -0.18 -5.40
CA ALA A 55 0.37 0.50 -6.41
C ALA A 55 -0.52 1.57 -7.07
N LEU A 56 -0.07 2.82 -6.99
CA LEU A 56 -0.84 4.02 -7.27
C LEU A 56 -0.09 4.89 -8.29
N ARG A 57 -0.75 5.27 -9.39
CA ARG A 57 -0.14 6.13 -10.40
C ARG A 57 -1.20 6.91 -11.17
N ASP A 58 -1.11 8.23 -11.13
CA ASP A 58 -1.86 9.12 -12.02
C ASP A 58 -1.22 9.04 -13.42
N ALA A 59 -1.76 8.16 -14.26
CA ALA A 59 -1.13 7.80 -15.52
C ALA A 59 -1.48 8.79 -16.65
N ASP A 60 -2.63 9.45 -16.54
CA ASP A 60 -3.09 10.46 -17.50
C ASP A 60 -2.87 11.91 -17.04
N GLY A 61 -2.47 12.12 -15.78
CA GLY A 61 -2.08 13.43 -15.25
C GLY A 61 -3.26 14.34 -14.94
N ASP A 62 -4.47 13.78 -14.75
CA ASP A 62 -5.67 14.54 -14.44
C ASP A 62 -5.84 14.86 -12.94
N GLY A 63 -4.89 14.40 -12.11
CA GLY A 63 -4.88 14.60 -10.67
C GLY A 63 -5.85 13.69 -9.91
N ARG A 64 -6.43 12.67 -10.56
CA ARG A 64 -7.45 11.78 -9.97
C ARG A 64 -7.20 10.32 -10.31
N LEU A 65 -6.85 9.54 -9.29
CA LEU A 65 -6.70 8.10 -9.46
C LEU A 65 -8.04 7.39 -9.72
N SER A 66 -8.05 6.56 -10.75
CA SER A 66 -9.18 5.70 -11.10
C SER A 66 -8.79 4.23 -11.19
N ALA A 67 -9.45 3.39 -10.40
CA ALA A 67 -9.31 1.93 -10.50
C ALA A 67 -9.74 1.40 -11.88
N SER A 68 -10.74 2.02 -12.53
CA SER A 68 -11.19 1.60 -13.86
C SER A 68 -10.19 1.95 -14.98
N LYS A 69 -9.29 2.92 -14.74
CA LYS A 69 -8.19 3.27 -15.64
C LYS A 69 -6.90 2.48 -15.35
N GLY A 70 -6.90 1.61 -14.32
CA GLY A 70 -5.72 0.85 -13.90
C GLY A 70 -4.71 1.65 -13.07
N GLU A 71 -5.09 2.83 -12.58
CA GLU A 71 -4.23 3.75 -11.80
C GLU A 71 -4.13 3.35 -10.33
N VAL A 72 -5.00 2.43 -9.91
CA VAL A 72 -5.03 1.84 -8.58
C VAL A 72 -5.05 0.33 -8.75
N SER A 73 -4.00 -0.33 -8.26
CA SER A 73 -3.99 -1.78 -8.08
C SER A 73 -3.62 -2.12 -6.65
N SER A 74 -4.04 -3.29 -6.17
CA SER A 74 -3.67 -3.74 -4.82
C SER A 74 -3.55 -5.24 -4.72
N TYR A 75 -2.69 -5.68 -3.82
CA TYR A 75 -2.55 -7.07 -3.42
C TYR A 75 -2.96 -7.23 -1.95
N PHE A 76 -3.80 -8.22 -1.68
CA PHE A 76 -4.24 -8.54 -0.33
C PHE A 76 -3.29 -9.55 0.31
N GLY A 77 -2.42 -9.05 1.18
CA GLY A 77 -1.39 -9.81 1.87
C GLY A 77 -1.81 -10.35 3.24
N GLN A 78 -3.09 -10.28 3.59
CA GLN A 78 -3.70 -10.81 4.83
C GLN A 78 -3.20 -10.21 6.16
N ARG A 79 -2.10 -9.44 6.17
CA ARG A 79 -1.64 -8.67 7.32
C ARG A 79 -1.20 -7.28 6.89
N CYS A 80 -1.22 -6.33 7.82
CA CYS A 80 -0.71 -4.99 7.55
C CYS A 80 0.81 -4.97 7.34
N TYR A 81 1.25 -3.91 6.68
CA TYR A 81 2.64 -3.65 6.34
C TYR A 81 3.11 -2.46 7.17
N GLN A 82 4.25 -2.60 7.86
CA GLN A 82 4.87 -1.49 8.60
C GLN A 82 6.19 -1.02 7.98
N GLY A 83 6.86 -1.90 7.23
CA GLY A 83 8.07 -1.56 6.52
C GLY A 83 7.80 -0.79 5.22
N SER A 84 8.72 0.10 4.85
CA SER A 84 8.77 0.65 3.49
C SER A 84 8.93 -0.48 2.47
N PRO A 85 8.20 -0.46 1.36
CA PRO A 85 8.51 -1.36 0.26
C PRO A 85 9.93 -1.08 -0.30
N GLY A 86 10.64 -2.14 -0.67
CA GLY A 86 11.91 -2.07 -1.39
C GLY A 86 11.69 -2.24 -2.88
N LEU A 87 12.42 -1.46 -3.69
CA LEU A 87 12.36 -1.53 -5.15
C LEU A 87 13.69 -1.97 -5.73
N ALA A 88 13.63 -2.86 -6.71
CA ALA A 88 14.74 -3.26 -7.56
C ALA A 88 14.21 -3.50 -8.99
N PRO A 89 15.08 -3.57 -10.02
CA PRO A 89 14.63 -3.87 -11.38
C PRO A 89 13.77 -5.14 -11.43
N GLY A 90 12.51 -5.01 -11.86
CA GLY A 90 11.55 -6.11 -11.97
C GLY A 90 11.08 -6.68 -10.62
N MET A 91 11.31 -6.00 -9.50
CA MET A 91 11.05 -6.53 -8.17
C MET A 91 10.54 -5.49 -7.19
N LEU A 92 9.55 -5.88 -6.40
CA LEU A 92 9.07 -5.16 -5.22
C LEU A 92 9.16 -6.11 -4.02
N VAL A 93 9.69 -5.64 -2.90
CA VAL A 93 9.71 -6.38 -1.63
C VAL A 93 8.90 -5.61 -0.62
N ALA A 94 7.99 -6.28 0.09
CA ALA A 94 7.21 -5.66 1.16
C ALA A 94 7.15 -6.61 2.37
N THR A 95 7.23 -6.06 3.57
CA THR A 95 7.28 -6.84 4.81
C THR A 95 5.99 -6.65 5.61
N PRO A 96 4.97 -7.51 5.39
CA PRO A 96 3.86 -7.60 6.34
C PRO A 96 4.39 -8.08 7.71
N CYS A 97 3.59 -7.96 8.76
CA CYS A 97 4.05 -8.32 10.10
C CYS A 97 4.44 -9.79 10.29
N ASP A 98 3.87 -10.70 9.50
CA ASP A 98 4.13 -12.14 9.62
C ASP A 98 5.08 -12.69 8.53
N GLY A 99 5.77 -11.82 7.78
CA GLY A 99 6.75 -12.30 6.82
C GLY A 99 7.25 -11.29 5.79
N VAL A 100 7.53 -11.80 4.60
CA VAL A 100 8.10 -11.05 3.48
C VAL A 100 7.39 -11.47 2.20
N HIS A 101 6.90 -10.49 1.45
CA HIS A 101 6.37 -10.66 0.11
C HIS A 101 7.40 -10.15 -0.91
N VAL A 102 7.68 -10.97 -1.93
CA VAL A 102 8.53 -10.60 -3.07
C VAL A 102 7.67 -10.71 -4.33
N PHE A 103 7.42 -9.58 -4.97
CA PHE A 103 6.67 -9.49 -6.21
C PHE A 103 7.64 -9.38 -7.39
N HIS A 104 7.31 -10.03 -8.50
CA HIS A 104 8.07 -10.01 -9.73
C HIS A 104 7.22 -9.36 -10.82
N GLY A 105 7.84 -8.50 -11.63
CA GLY A 105 7.23 -7.84 -12.80
C GLY A 105 7.46 -8.57 -14.10
#